data_AF-A0A7W1DME0-F1
#
_entry.id   AF-A0A7W1DME0-F1
#
_cell.length_a   1.000
_cell.length_b   1.000
_cell.length_c   1.000
_cell.angle_alpha   90.00
_cell.angle_beta   90.00
_cell.angle_gamma   90.00
#
_symmetry.space_group_name_H-M   'P 1'
#
loop_
_entity.id
_entity.type
_entity.pdbx_description
1 polymer ?
#
loop_
_entity_poly.entity_id
_entity_poly.type
_entity_poly.pdbx_seq_one_letter_code
_entity_poly.pdbx_strand_id
1 'polypeptide(L)'
;MVIHQPFQVFGAYESGRLVRWGPISSGRKETATPAGSFNRTWRSRKRTSTDNDAWVLEWYFNFINSRGISFHQFDLPGYAASHACVRMLQRDAQWLYGWGDQWKLSEDRRTVDMPGTPVLVIGDFGHGQPAPWTALPALVAPIELPASVVPPTAIAR
;
A
#
# COMPACT_ATOMS: atom_id res chain seq x y z
N MET A 1 -7.83 -1.21 -3.75
CA MET A 1 -6.72 -0.36 -4.24
C MET A 1 -5.63 -1.26 -4.79
N VAL A 2 -4.95 -0.82 -5.84
CA VAL A 2 -3.79 -1.50 -6.44
C VAL A 2 -2.54 -0.67 -6.20
N ILE A 3 -1.46 -1.33 -5.79
CA ILE A 3 -0.10 -0.80 -5.71
C ILE A 3 0.72 -1.51 -6.79
N HIS A 4 1.34 -0.74 -7.67
CA HIS A 4 2.24 -1.27 -8.69
C HIS A 4 3.67 -0.90 -8.33
N GLN A 5 4.42 -1.85 -7.74
CA GLN A 5 5.77 -1.60 -7.25
C GLN A 5 6.76 -1.23 -8.36
N PRO A 6 6.76 -1.87 -9.55
CA PRO A 6 7.72 -1.51 -10.59
C PRO A 6 7.66 -0.04 -10.98
N PHE A 7 6.45 0.53 -11.11
CA PHE A 7 6.25 1.94 -11.46
C PHE A 7 6.15 2.87 -10.26
N GLN A 8 6.17 2.35 -9.03
CA GLN A 8 5.99 3.16 -7.82
C GLN A 8 4.73 4.03 -7.87
N VAL A 9 3.59 3.43 -8.25
CA VAL A 9 2.29 4.10 -8.30
C VAL A 9 1.20 3.32 -7.58
N PHE A 10 0.14 4.02 -7.17
CA PHE A 10 -1.11 3.42 -6.73
C PHE A 10 -2.28 3.81 -7.63
N GLY A 11 -3.31 2.96 -7.67
CA GLY A 11 -4.63 3.24 -8.25
C GLY A 11 -5.74 2.77 -7.32
N ALA A 12 -6.66 3.68 -6.97
CA ALA A 12 -7.86 3.40 -6.19
C ALA A 12 -9.08 3.34 -7.12
N TYR A 13 -9.93 2.34 -6.90
CA TYR A 13 -11.05 2.02 -7.81
C TYR A 13 -12.35 1.84 -7.03
N GLU A 14 -13.45 2.29 -7.62
CA GLU A 14 -14.82 2.06 -7.15
C GLU A 14 -15.61 1.50 -8.32
N SER A 15 -16.21 0.31 -8.15
CA SER A 15 -17.00 -0.36 -9.19
C SER A 15 -16.29 -0.42 -10.55
N GLY A 16 -14.98 -0.73 -10.53
CA GLY A 16 -14.13 -0.81 -11.73
C GLY A 16 -13.63 0.53 -12.29
N ARG A 17 -14.11 1.66 -11.77
CA ARG A 17 -13.67 2.99 -12.22
C ARG A 17 -12.52 3.52 -11.38
N LEU A 18 -11.45 4.00 -12.01
CA LEU A 18 -10.36 4.68 -11.31
C LEU A 18 -10.88 5.99 -10.70
N VAL A 19 -10.77 6.12 -9.39
CA VAL A 19 -11.23 7.31 -8.65
C VAL A 19 -10.09 8.19 -8.16
N ARG A 20 -8.89 7.60 -8.00
CA ARG A 20 -7.66 8.33 -7.70
C ARG A 20 -6.44 7.48 -8.06
N TRP A 21 -5.36 8.15 -8.45
CA TRP A 21 -4.04 7.53 -8.60
C TRP A 21 -2.96 8.52 -8.19
N GLY A 22 -1.75 8.03 -7.97
CA GLY A 22 -0.61 8.88 -7.67
C GLY A 22 0.68 8.09 -7.41
N PRO A 23 1.80 8.80 -7.21
CA PRO A 23 3.07 8.17 -6.91
C PRO A 23 3.10 7.63 -5.48
N ILE A 24 3.98 6.65 -5.26
CA ILE A 24 4.31 6.10 -3.95
C ILE A 24 5.83 5.97 -3.80
N SER A 25 6.28 5.59 -2.60
CA SER A 25 7.60 5.00 -2.38
C SER A 25 7.43 3.78 -1.48
N SER A 26 7.62 2.59 -2.06
CA SER A 26 7.51 1.30 -1.36
C SER A 26 8.81 0.92 -0.63
N GLY A 27 8.86 -0.28 -0.06
CA GLY A 27 9.99 -0.80 0.71
C GLY A 27 11.27 -0.96 -0.11
N ARG A 28 12.40 -0.55 0.46
CA ARG A 28 13.73 -0.77 -0.13
C ARG A 28 14.08 -2.26 -0.22
N LYS A 29 15.15 -2.61 -0.92
CA LYS A 29 15.57 -3.99 -1.20
C LYS A 29 15.66 -4.86 0.06
N GLU A 30 16.21 -4.32 1.14
CA GLU A 30 16.42 -5.04 2.40
C GLU A 30 15.11 -5.27 3.19
N THR A 31 14.11 -4.43 2.94
CA THR A 31 12.82 -4.40 3.64
C THR A 31 11.69 -4.17 2.65
N ALA A 32 11.62 -5.01 1.62
CA ALA A 32 10.67 -4.86 0.52
C ALA A 32 9.22 -4.93 1.00
N THR A 33 8.34 -4.15 0.36
CA THR A 33 6.90 -4.32 0.54
C THR A 33 6.48 -5.64 -0.12
N PRO A 34 5.83 -6.57 0.61
CA PRO A 34 5.42 -7.84 0.01
C PRO A 34 4.37 -7.64 -1.07
N ALA A 35 4.57 -8.28 -2.23
CA ALA A 35 3.51 -8.46 -3.21
C ALA A 35 2.44 -9.43 -2.67
N GLY A 36 1.20 -9.26 -3.12
CA GLY A 36 0.09 -10.11 -2.71
C GLY A 36 -1.23 -9.37 -2.55
N SER A 37 -2.24 -10.11 -2.10
CA SER A 37 -3.57 -9.60 -1.78
C SER A 37 -3.73 -9.44 -0.28
N PHE A 38 -4.28 -8.31 0.14
CA PHE A 38 -4.44 -7.90 1.52
C PHE A 38 -5.76 -7.18 1.72
N ASN A 39 -6.12 -6.90 2.97
CA ASN A 39 -7.16 -5.95 3.32
C ASN A 39 -6.61 -4.90 4.26
N ARG A 40 -7.20 -3.72 4.20
CA ARG A 40 -6.98 -2.70 5.22
C ARG A 40 -7.50 -3.16 6.56
N THR A 41 -6.71 -2.92 7.58
CA THR A 41 -6.97 -3.41 8.93
C THR A 41 -7.43 -2.26 9.80
N TRP A 42 -6.55 -1.41 10.30
CA TRP A 42 -6.87 -0.27 11.16
C TRP A 42 -6.10 0.98 10.74
N ARG A 43 -6.57 2.15 11.17
CA ARG A 43 -5.97 3.44 10.83
C ARG A 43 -5.81 4.33 12.07
N SER A 44 -4.82 5.21 12.04
CA SER A 44 -4.59 6.25 13.04
C SER A 44 -4.18 7.55 12.36
N ARG A 45 -4.63 8.70 12.87
CA ARG A 45 -4.20 9.99 12.32
C ARG A 45 -2.69 10.17 12.43
N LYS A 46 -2.10 9.69 13.53
CA LYS A 46 -0.68 9.79 13.82
C LYS A 46 -0.20 8.50 14.48
N ARG A 47 0.95 7.99 14.08
CA ARG A 47 1.61 6.85 14.72
C ARG A 47 3.12 7.05 14.71
N THR A 48 3.80 6.83 15.83
CA THR A 48 5.26 6.78 15.86
C THR A 48 5.73 5.42 15.32
N SER A 49 6.75 5.42 14.45
CA SER A 49 7.32 4.18 13.90
C SER A 49 7.94 3.32 15.01
N THR A 50 7.84 2.00 14.88
CA THR A 50 8.54 1.05 15.76
C THR A 50 10.02 0.90 15.41
N ASP A 51 10.41 1.28 14.18
CA ASP A 51 11.79 1.17 13.71
C ASP A 51 12.64 2.39 14.12
N ASN A 52 11.99 3.54 14.35
CA ASN A 52 12.65 4.79 14.70
C ASN A 52 11.64 5.74 15.36
N ASP A 53 11.92 6.16 16.57
CA ASP A 53 11.06 7.01 17.39
C ASP A 53 10.92 8.45 16.87
N ALA A 54 11.88 8.92 16.06
CA ALA A 54 11.80 10.22 15.38
C ALA A 54 10.85 10.21 14.16
N TRP A 55 10.45 9.03 13.65
CA TRP A 55 9.57 8.96 12.48
C TRP A 55 8.10 8.97 12.87
N VAL A 56 7.46 10.09 12.57
CA VAL A 56 6.02 10.27 12.70
C VAL A 56 5.33 9.88 11.40
N LEU A 57 4.43 8.90 11.48
CA LEU A 57 3.62 8.39 10.37
C LEU A 57 2.23 9.03 10.45
N GLU A 58 2.05 10.14 9.73
CA GLU A 58 0.76 10.81 9.61
C GLU A 58 -0.13 10.09 8.59
N TRP A 59 -1.44 10.06 8.84
CA TRP A 59 -2.45 9.40 7.99
C TRP A 59 -2.21 7.89 7.82
N TYR A 60 -1.79 7.25 8.90
CA TYR A 60 -1.44 5.83 8.97
C TYR A 60 -2.67 4.94 8.70
N PHE A 61 -2.57 4.04 7.71
CA PHE A 61 -3.57 3.01 7.41
C PHE A 61 -2.89 1.66 7.14
N ASN A 62 -3.00 0.73 8.08
CA ASN A 62 -2.38 -0.58 8.00
C ASN A 62 -3.09 -1.52 7.01
N PHE A 63 -2.31 -2.37 6.33
CA PHE A 63 -2.82 -3.46 5.50
C PHE A 63 -2.09 -4.80 5.71
N ILE A 64 -1.01 -4.84 6.49
CA ILE A 64 -0.40 -6.07 7.00
C ILE A 64 -0.21 -5.91 8.51
N ASN A 65 -1.17 -6.42 9.29
CA ASN A 65 -1.25 -6.13 10.71
C ASN A 65 -0.06 -6.71 11.50
N SER A 66 0.30 -7.96 11.21
CA SER A 66 1.40 -8.68 11.88
C SER A 66 2.76 -7.99 11.75
N ARG A 67 2.95 -7.18 10.70
CA ARG A 67 4.21 -6.48 10.41
C ARG A 67 4.11 -4.96 10.52
N GLY A 68 2.95 -4.41 10.87
CA GLY A 68 2.76 -2.96 10.92
C GLY A 68 2.86 -2.24 9.57
N ILE A 69 2.82 -2.96 8.43
CA ILE A 69 2.99 -2.35 7.10
C ILE A 69 1.74 -1.57 6.73
N SER A 70 1.94 -0.31 6.32
CA SER A 70 0.88 0.68 6.20
C SER A 70 1.09 1.65 5.05
N PHE A 71 0.02 2.34 4.68
CA PHE A 71 0.06 3.60 3.94
C PHE A 71 0.20 4.76 4.91
N HIS A 72 1.02 5.75 4.56
CA HIS A 72 1.12 7.00 5.34
C HIS A 72 1.77 8.10 4.50
N GLN A 73 1.62 9.34 4.97
CA GLN A 73 2.34 10.47 4.39
C GLN A 73 3.84 10.35 4.67
N PHE A 74 4.67 10.59 3.66
CA PHE A 74 6.13 10.79 3.79
C PHE A 74 6.73 11.30 2.47
N ASP A 75 8.03 11.59 2.47
CA ASP A 75 8.78 11.96 1.27
C ASP A 75 8.82 10.83 0.22
N LEU A 76 8.71 11.23 -1.05
CA LEU A 76 8.74 10.34 -2.21
C LEU A 76 9.99 10.64 -3.06
N PRO A 77 11.09 9.88 -2.88
CA PRO A 77 12.34 10.16 -3.58
C PRO A 77 12.38 9.64 -5.02
N GLY A 78 11.27 9.12 -5.56
CA GLY A 78 11.20 8.53 -6.89
C GLY A 78 11.77 7.11 -6.99
N TYR A 79 11.92 6.40 -5.88
CA TYR A 79 12.28 4.97 -5.85
C TYR A 79 11.77 4.33 -4.56
N ALA A 80 11.82 3.01 -4.47
CA ALA A 80 11.45 2.27 -3.26
C ALA A 80 12.49 2.46 -2.14
N ALA A 81 12.12 3.19 -1.09
CA ALA A 81 13.04 3.72 -0.08
C ALA A 81 12.61 3.50 1.38
N SER A 82 11.42 2.96 1.60
CA SER A 82 10.85 2.82 2.95
C SER A 82 11.32 1.54 3.65
N HIS A 83 10.97 1.42 4.94
CA HIS A 83 11.02 0.15 5.67
C HIS A 83 9.69 -0.59 5.50
N ALA A 84 9.46 -1.15 4.31
CA ALA A 84 8.26 -1.85 3.86
C ALA A 84 6.95 -1.04 3.74
N CYS A 85 6.74 0.05 4.48
CA CYS A 85 5.53 0.87 4.35
C CYS A 85 5.40 1.52 2.96
N VAL A 86 4.18 1.84 2.54
CA VAL A 86 3.94 2.54 1.28
C VAL A 86 3.77 4.02 1.58
N ARG A 87 4.82 4.79 1.31
CA ARG A 87 4.80 6.25 1.47
C ARG A 87 3.95 6.88 0.37
N MET A 88 3.21 7.91 0.72
CA MET A 88 2.35 8.65 -0.21
C MET A 88 2.54 10.17 -0.02
N LEU A 89 2.17 10.94 -1.04
CA LEU A 89 2.02 12.38 -0.88
C LEU A 89 0.96 12.68 0.19
N GLN A 90 1.11 13.78 0.92
CA GLN A 90 0.20 14.15 2.00
C GLN A 90 -1.27 14.17 1.56
N ARG A 91 -1.57 14.81 0.41
CA ARG A 91 -2.94 14.88 -0.14
C ARG A 91 -3.54 13.50 -0.41
N ASP A 92 -2.71 12.55 -0.82
CA ASP A 92 -3.15 11.23 -1.22
C ASP A 92 -3.30 10.34 0.00
N ALA A 93 -2.40 10.44 0.98
CA ALA A 93 -2.56 9.78 2.29
C ALA A 93 -3.81 10.28 3.04
N GLN A 94 -4.05 11.59 3.04
CA GLN A 94 -5.25 12.22 3.60
C GLN A 94 -6.53 11.69 2.96
N TRP A 95 -6.57 11.70 1.63
CA TRP A 95 -7.69 11.15 0.88
C TRP A 95 -7.89 9.67 1.19
N LEU A 96 -6.80 8.89 1.18
CA LEU A 96 -6.83 7.45 1.47
C LEU A 96 -7.32 7.15 2.89
N TYR A 97 -6.98 8.02 3.84
CA TYR A 97 -7.42 7.88 5.22
C TYR A 97 -8.93 8.03 5.33
N GLY A 98 -9.55 8.91 4.52
CA GLY A 98 -11.01 9.08 4.47
C GLY A 98 -11.72 8.08 3.53
N TRP A 99 -11.01 7.56 2.54
CA TRP A 99 -11.54 6.67 1.51
C TRP A 99 -11.29 5.20 1.85
N GLY A 100 -12.32 4.36 1.76
CA GLY A 100 -12.24 2.93 2.04
C GLY A 100 -12.30 2.60 3.53
N ASP A 101 -12.69 1.35 3.79
CA ASP A 101 -13.03 0.85 5.11
C ASP A 101 -11.86 0.15 5.78
N GLN A 102 -11.79 0.32 7.09
CA GLN A 102 -11.02 -0.54 7.98
C GLN A 102 -11.80 -1.83 8.26
N TRP A 103 -11.14 -2.85 8.78
CA TRP A 103 -11.85 -4.07 9.20
C TRP A 103 -12.85 -3.77 10.33
N LYS A 104 -13.82 -4.67 10.50
CA LYS A 104 -14.63 -4.74 11.72
C LYS A 104 -14.26 -6.03 12.44
N LEU A 105 -13.97 -5.89 13.73
CA LEU A 105 -13.63 -7.00 14.60
C LEU A 105 -14.83 -7.38 15.45
N SER A 106 -14.83 -8.62 15.93
CA SER A 106 -15.72 -9.07 17.00
C SER A 106 -15.60 -8.20 18.24
N GLU A 107 -16.59 -8.29 19.11
CA GLU A 107 -16.61 -7.56 20.39
C GLU A 107 -15.35 -7.84 21.24
N ASP A 108 -14.89 -9.10 21.26
CA ASP A 108 -13.67 -9.51 21.97
C ASP A 108 -12.37 -9.18 21.22
N ARG A 109 -12.48 -8.61 20.01
CA ARG A 109 -11.40 -8.20 19.10
C ARG A 109 -10.46 -9.32 18.67
N ARG A 110 -10.88 -10.59 18.77
CA ARG A 110 -10.08 -11.75 18.37
C ARG A 110 -10.34 -12.22 16.95
N THR A 111 -11.51 -11.90 16.39
CA THR A 111 -11.88 -12.31 15.03
C THR A 111 -12.19 -11.10 14.15
N VAL A 112 -11.92 -11.25 12.85
CA VAL A 112 -12.32 -10.27 11.83
C VAL A 112 -13.71 -10.67 11.34
N ASP A 113 -14.72 -9.90 11.71
CA ASP A 113 -16.10 -10.13 11.29
C ASP A 113 -16.33 -9.65 9.85
N MET A 114 -15.70 -8.52 9.48
CA MET A 114 -15.70 -8.01 8.11
C MET A 114 -14.32 -7.48 7.73
N PRO A 115 -13.75 -7.92 6.60
CA PRO A 115 -12.49 -7.37 6.11
C PRO A 115 -12.67 -5.92 5.65
N GLY A 116 -11.62 -5.10 5.79
CA GLY A 116 -11.60 -3.75 5.23
C GLY A 116 -11.41 -3.74 3.71
N THR A 117 -11.30 -2.56 3.12
CA THR A 117 -11.13 -2.42 1.67
C THR A 117 -9.91 -3.21 1.15
N PRO A 118 -10.05 -4.00 0.07
CA PRO A 118 -8.95 -4.78 -0.48
C PRO A 118 -7.77 -3.93 -0.98
N VAL A 119 -6.58 -4.49 -0.83
CA VAL A 119 -5.30 -3.94 -1.29
C VAL A 119 -4.58 -5.02 -2.07
N LEU A 120 -4.26 -4.76 -3.33
CA LEU A 120 -3.43 -5.63 -4.16
C LEU A 120 -2.07 -4.96 -4.36
N VAL A 121 -0.98 -5.66 -4.06
CA VAL A 121 0.39 -5.22 -4.32
C VAL A 121 0.98 -6.10 -5.43
N ILE A 122 1.39 -5.48 -6.53
CA ILE A 122 1.82 -6.15 -7.77
C ILE A 122 3.30 -5.88 -8.01
N GLY A 123 4.03 -6.97 -8.32
CA GLY A 123 5.41 -6.96 -8.77
C GLY A 123 6.40 -6.51 -7.72
N ASP A 124 7.65 -6.39 -8.13
CA ASP A 124 8.77 -5.93 -7.30
C ASP A 124 9.46 -4.74 -7.97
N PHE A 125 10.02 -3.83 -7.17
CA PHE A 125 10.80 -2.72 -7.72
C PHE A 125 12.17 -3.19 -8.19
N GLY A 126 12.57 -2.82 -9.41
CA GLY A 126 13.85 -3.19 -10.01
C GLY A 126 15.03 -2.43 -9.39
N HIS A 127 15.43 -2.78 -8.17
CA HIS A 127 16.55 -2.12 -7.49
C HIS A 127 17.85 -2.20 -8.31
N GLY A 128 18.49 -1.04 -8.51
CA GLY A 128 19.71 -0.91 -9.32
C GLY A 128 19.47 -0.90 -10.83
N GLN A 129 18.22 -1.02 -11.28
CA GLN A 129 17.84 -0.84 -12.68
C GLN A 129 17.34 0.59 -12.92
N PRO A 130 17.42 1.11 -14.16
CA PRO A 130 16.74 2.33 -14.53
C PRO A 130 15.24 2.23 -14.22
N ALA A 131 14.67 3.31 -13.71
CA ALA A 131 13.25 3.32 -13.42
C ALA A 131 12.42 3.18 -14.71
N PRO A 132 11.34 2.39 -14.72
CA PRO A 132 10.62 2.08 -15.96
C PRO A 132 10.05 3.33 -16.63
N TRP A 133 9.66 4.35 -15.87
CA TRP A 133 9.13 5.60 -16.41
C TRP A 133 10.17 6.47 -17.15
N THR A 134 11.45 6.08 -17.18
CA THR A 134 12.46 6.74 -18.01
C THR A 134 12.58 6.12 -19.40
N ALA A 135 11.84 5.05 -19.70
CA ALA A 135 11.91 4.34 -20.97
C ALA A 135 10.58 4.45 -21.74
N LEU A 136 10.64 4.92 -23.00
CA LEU A 136 9.46 5.05 -23.87
C LEU A 136 8.67 3.73 -24.02
N PRO A 137 9.29 2.55 -24.24
CA PRO A 137 8.55 1.30 -24.36
C PRO A 137 7.69 0.96 -23.12
N ALA A 138 8.17 1.32 -21.94
CA ALA A 138 7.43 1.08 -20.69
C ALA A 138 6.27 2.09 -20.52
N LEU A 139 6.42 3.33 -21.00
CA LEU A 139 5.37 4.36 -20.90
C LEU A 139 4.18 4.13 -21.83
N VAL A 140 4.38 3.43 -22.96
CA VAL A 140 3.30 3.13 -23.93
C VAL A 140 2.52 1.86 -23.59
N ALA A 141 3.06 1.01 -22.70
CA ALA A 141 2.40 -0.20 -22.26
C ALA A 141 1.46 0.10 -21.08
N PRO A 142 0.18 -0.32 -21.13
CA PRO A 142 -0.70 -0.21 -19.96
C PRO A 142 -0.21 -1.13 -18.84
N ILE A 143 -0.49 -0.74 -17.59
CA ILE A 143 -0.32 -1.65 -16.45
C ILE A 143 -1.48 -2.64 -16.49
N GLU A 144 -1.20 -3.87 -16.89
CA GLU A 144 -2.18 -4.96 -16.86
C GLU A 144 -2.39 -5.43 -15.42
N LEU A 145 -3.66 -5.44 -14.99
CA LEU A 145 -4.05 -6.02 -13.71
C LEU A 145 -4.29 -7.52 -13.88
N PRO A 146 -3.95 -8.35 -12.88
CA PRO A 146 -4.20 -9.78 -12.97
C PRO A 146 -5.71 -10.06 -13.13
N ALA A 147 -6.05 -11.00 -14.03
CA ALA A 147 -7.44 -11.37 -14.34
C ALA A 147 -8.21 -11.92 -13.13
N SER A 148 -7.48 -12.49 -12.16
CA SER A 148 -8.02 -12.94 -10.89
C SER A 148 -7.03 -12.62 -9.77
N VAL A 149 -7.56 -12.24 -8.60
CA VAL A 149 -6.76 -12.02 -7.40
C VAL A 149 -7.11 -13.13 -6.42
N VAL A 150 -6.11 -13.86 -5.94
CA VAL A 150 -6.30 -14.78 -4.81
C VAL A 150 -6.72 -13.93 -3.61
N PRO A 151 -7.89 -14.19 -2.99
CA PRO A 151 -8.30 -13.44 -1.82
C PRO A 151 -7.22 -13.54 -0.73
N PRO A 152 -7.01 -12.49 0.08
CA PRO A 152 -6.13 -12.61 1.24
C PRO A 152 -6.60 -13.79 2.07
N THR A 153 -5.69 -14.71 2.36
CA THR A 153 -5.97 -15.87 3.20
C THR A 153 -6.52 -15.33 4.53
N ALA A 154 -7.74 -15.73 4.90
CA ALA A 154 -8.20 -15.52 6.27
C ALA A 154 -7.13 -16.13 7.17
N ILE A 155 -6.50 -15.32 8.03
CA ILE A 155 -5.50 -15.82 8.97
C ILE A 155 -6.24 -16.86 9.82
N ALA A 156 -5.98 -18.14 9.55
CA ALA A 156 -6.38 -19.22 10.41
C ALA A 156 -5.67 -19.02 11.75
N ARG A 157 -6.46 -19.17 12.81
CA ARG A 157 -6.17 -18.91 14.22
C ARG A 157 -4.76 -19.30 14.67
#